data_AF-A0A392W8Y0-F1
#
_entry.id   AF-A0A392W8Y0-F1
#
_cell.length_a   1.000
_cell.length_b   1.000
_cell.length_c   1.000
_cell.angle_alpha   90.00
_cell.angle_beta   90.00
_cell.angle_gamma   90.00
#
_symmetry.space_group_name_H-M   'P 1'
#
loop_
_entity.id
_entity.type
_entity.pdbx_description
1 polymer ?
#
loop_
_entity_poly.entity_id
_entity_poly.type
_entity_poly.pdbx_seq_one_letter_code
_entity_poly.pdbx_strand_id
1 'polypeptide(L)' 'ELKVATKNFSNEIGRGGGGVVYRGTLPDQRHVAVKRLNEAQQGEGEFLAE' A
#
# COMPACT_ATOMS: atom_id res chain seq x y z
N GLU A 1 5.77 -8.62 5.94
CA GLU A 1 6.01 -7.38 6.72
C GLU A 1 4.92 -6.31 6.51
N LEU A 2 4.58 -5.93 5.27
CA LEU A 2 3.56 -4.90 4.99
C LEU A 2 2.15 -5.21 5.54
N LYS A 3 1.73 -6.49 5.56
CA LYS A 3 0.47 -6.90 6.18
C LYS A 3 0.42 -6.58 7.67
N VAL A 4 1.53 -6.76 8.40
CA VAL A 4 1.60 -6.46 9.83
C VAL A 4 1.59 -4.94 10.02
N ALA A 5 2.39 -4.22 9.25
CA ALA A 5 2.46 -2.76 9.32
C ALA A 5 1.11 -2.08 9.02
N THR A 6 0.34 -2.61 8.06
CA THR A 6 -0.99 -2.09 7.65
C THR A 6 -2.15 -2.70 8.42
N LYS A 7 -1.89 -3.50 9.47
CA LYS A 7 -2.93 -4.23 10.22
C LYS A 7 -3.90 -4.98 9.29
N ASN A 8 -3.34 -5.77 8.39
CA ASN A 8 -4.04 -6.50 7.32
C ASN A 8 -4.80 -5.60 6.35
N PHE A 9 -4.22 -4.46 5.95
CA PHE A 9 -4.85 -3.51 5.02
C PHE A 9 -6.24 -3.04 5.50
N SER A 10 -6.39 -2.81 6.81
CA SER A 10 -7.67 -2.41 7.40
C SER A 10 -7.95 -0.91 7.32
N ASN A 11 -6.90 -0.11 7.12
CA ASN A 11 -6.98 1.34 7.25
C ASN A 11 -6.73 2.03 5.90
N GLU A 12 -7.75 2.02 5.05
CA GLU A 12 -7.77 2.70 3.75
C GLU A 12 -7.70 4.22 3.96
N ILE A 13 -6.77 4.88 3.28
CA ILE A 13 -6.60 6.34 3.29
C ILE A 13 -6.83 6.99 1.92
N GLY A 14 -7.02 6.18 0.88
CA GLY A 14 -7.35 6.68 -0.45
C GLY A 14 -7.61 5.55 -1.44
N ARG A 15 -8.41 5.83 -2.46
CA ARG A 15 -8.74 4.89 -3.54
C ARG A 15 -8.86 5.63 -4.85
N GLY A 16 -8.31 5.05 -5.92
CA GLY A 16 -8.39 5.60 -7.26
C GLY A 16 -8.24 4.52 -8.33
N GLY A 17 -8.16 4.93 -9.61
CA GLY A 17 -8.06 4.02 -10.74
C GLY A 17 -6.84 3.07 -10.68
N GLY A 18 -5.78 3.48 -10.00
CA GLY A 18 -4.59 2.65 -9.77
C GLY A 18 -4.61 1.80 -8.50
N GLY A 19 -5.75 1.64 -7.81
CA GLY A 19 -5.87 0.81 -6.61
C GLY A 19 -6.14 1.56 -5.31
N VAL A 20 -5.92 0.86 -4.19
CA VAL A 20 -6.27 1.30 -2.84
C VAL A 20 -5.01 1.57 -2.02
N VAL A 21 -4.95 2.71 -1.33
CA VAL A 21 -3.85 3.10 -0.45
C VAL A 21 -4.24 2.88 1.00
N TYR A 22 -3.37 2.21 1.76
CA TYR A 22 -3.55 1.90 3.17
C TYR A 22 -2.47 2.55 4.01
N ARG A 23 -2.82 3.05 5.19
CA ARG A 23 -1.84 3.52 6.17
C ARG A 23 -1.25 2.33 6.94
N GLY A 24 0.06 2.32 7.09
CA GLY A 24 0.77 1.39 7.96
C GLY A 24 1.80 2.07 8.86
N THR A 25 2.23 1.35 9.88
CA THR A 25 3.30 1.76 10.79
C THR A 25 4.32 0.62 10.86
N LEU A 26 5.57 0.92 10.54
CA LEU A 26 6.67 -0.04 10.62
C LEU A 26 7.12 -0.23 12.08
N PRO A 27 7.86 -1.32 12.40
CA PRO A 27 8.35 -1.58 13.76
C PRO A 27 9.26 -0.47 14.32
N ASP A 28 9.92 0.29 13.44
CA ASP A 28 10.74 1.45 13.76
C ASP A 28 9.93 2.75 13.95
N GLN A 29 8.61 2.64 14.10
CA GLN A 29 7.63 3.73 14.20
C GLN A 29 7.51 4.65 12.97
N ARG A 30 8.14 4.32 11.84
CA ARG A 30 7.91 5.09 10.61
C ARG A 30 6.52 4.83 10.07
N HIS A 31 5.87 5.91 9.65
CA HIS A 31 4.55 5.86 9.02
C HIS A 31 4.71 5.69 7.52
N VAL A 32 3.96 4.77 6.93
CA VAL A 32 4.03 4.44 5.50
C VAL A 32 2.65 4.42 4.88
N ALA A 33 2.58 4.75 3.59
CA ALA A 33 1.41 4.55 2.74
C ALA A 33 1.68 3.38 1.81
N VAL A 34 0.84 2.34 1.87
CA VAL A 34 0.98 1.13 1.05
C VAL A 34 -0.13 1.13 0.02
N LYS A 35 0.21 1.35 -1.25
CA LYS A 35 -0.73 1.27 -2.37
C LYS A 35 -0.82 -0.17 -2.87
N ARG A 36 -1.99 -0.79 -2.69
CA ARG A 36 -2.34 -2.07 -3.29
C ARG A 36 -2.98 -1.80 -4.64
N LEU A 37 -2.28 -2.14 -5.71
CA LEU A 37 -2.84 -2.12 -7.05
C LEU A 37 -3.99 -3.15 -7.10
N ASN A 38 -5.10 -2.78 -7.74
CA ASN A 38 -6.10 -3.79 -8.10
C ASN A 38 -5.40 -4.75 -9.07
N GLU A 39 -5.56 -6.06 -8.89
CA GLU A 39 -5.00 -7.08 -9.78
C GLU A 39 -5.62 -6.95 -11.19
N ALA A 40 -5.19 -5.95 -11.95
CA ALA A 40 -5.16 -6.02 -13.39
C ALA A 40 -3.87 -6.78 -13.72
N GLN A 41 -3.97 -7.85 -14.52
CA GLN A 41 -2.88 -8.74 -14.93
C GLN A 41 -1.75 -8.06 -15.75
N GLN A 42 -1.40 -6.82 -15.48
CA GLN A 42 -0.50 -6.02 -16.31
C GLN A 42 0.43 -5.18 -15.43
N GLY A 43 1.73 -5.53 -15.48
CA GLY A 43 2.82 -4.60 -15.21
C GLY A 43 3.38 -4.64 -13.79
N GLU A 44 4.27 -5.60 -13.50
CA GLU A 44 5.15 -5.62 -12.31
C GLU A 44 6.16 -4.44 -12.25
N GLY A 45 5.98 -3.37 -13.05
CA GLY A 45 7.02 -2.37 -13.32
C GLY A 45 6.76 -0.93 -12.85
N GLU A 46 5.57 -0.58 -12.34
CA GLU A 46 5.26 0.82 -12.03
C GLU A 46 5.08 1.06 -10.52
N PHE A 47 6.17 0.92 -9.77
CA PHE A 47 6.27 1.55 -8.46
C PHE A 47 7.68 2.10 -8.22
N LEU A 48 8.01 3.17 -8.95
CA LEU A 48 9.09 4.07 -8.56
C LEU A 48 8.47 5.09 -7.59
N ALA A 49 8.81 4.98 -6.32
CA ALA A 49 8.76 6.12 -5.42
C ALA A 49 10.07 6.89 -5.63
N GLU A 50 9.99 8.09 -6.20
CA GLU A 50 11.07 9.10 -6.16
C GLU A 50 11.31 9.58 -4.73
#